data_AF-A0A067Q798-F1
#
_entry.id   AF-A0A067Q798-F1
#
_cell.length_a   1.000
_cell.length_b   1.000
_cell.length_c   1.000
_cell.angle_alpha   90.00
_cell.angle_beta   90.00
_cell.angle_gamma   90.00
#
_symmetry.space_group_name_H-M   'P 1'
#
loop_
_entity.id
_entity.type
_entity.pdbx_description
1 polymer ?
#
loop_
_entity_poly.entity_id
_entity_poly.type
_entity_poly.pdbx_seq_one_letter_code
_entity_poly.pdbx_strand_id
1 'polypeptide(L)'
;QEPKVSLFPPLFLQRRIWVLDQMRKYHVTSILDIGCSEGSLLACLARPAPWLPPPVPLPPTDPAESTQCPTSQFLAPSQDPLDLYPSFIAGLDISPGDLQYAIEDTSP
;
A
#
# COMPACT_ATOMS: atom_id res chain seq x y z
N GLN A 1 5.24 -39.34 0.46
CA GLN A 1 4.39 -38.27 -0.09
C GLN A 1 4.56 -37.06 0.82
N GLU A 2 4.98 -35.92 0.29
CA GLU A 2 4.96 -34.67 1.05
C GLU A 2 3.50 -34.23 1.25
N PRO A 3 3.12 -33.76 2.46
CA PRO A 3 1.76 -33.28 2.70
C PRO A 3 1.50 -32.01 1.90
N LYS A 4 0.45 -32.02 1.07
CA LYS A 4 0.00 -30.83 0.34
C LYS A 4 -0.64 -29.86 1.33
N VAL A 5 0.09 -28.82 1.70
CA VAL A 5 -0.43 -27.73 2.54
C VAL A 5 -1.31 -26.81 1.70
N SER A 6 -2.56 -26.64 2.11
CA SER A 6 -3.49 -25.65 1.53
C SER A 6 -3.84 -24.60 2.57
N LEU A 7 -3.70 -23.33 2.21
CA LEU A 7 -4.07 -22.20 3.04
C LEU A 7 -5.34 -21.56 2.47
N PHE A 8 -6.30 -21.25 3.35
CA PHE A 8 -7.53 -20.55 2.98
C PHE A 8 -7.67 -19.25 3.80
N PRO A 9 -7.69 -18.07 3.16
CA PRO A 9 -7.47 -17.85 1.72
C PRO A 9 -6.02 -18.21 1.31
N PRO A 10 -5.73 -18.37 0.01
CA PRO A 10 -4.36 -18.57 -0.48
C PRO A 10 -3.34 -17.62 0.16
N LEU A 11 -2.12 -18.11 0.44
CA LEU A 11 -1.11 -17.37 1.20
C LEU A 11 -0.80 -15.98 0.61
N PHE A 12 -0.75 -15.86 -0.72
CA PHE A 12 -0.50 -14.57 -1.37
C PHE A 12 -1.59 -13.54 -1.07
N LEU A 13 -2.85 -13.98 -0.90
CA LEU A 13 -3.94 -13.11 -0.47
C LEU A 13 -3.80 -12.71 0.99
N GLN A 14 -3.42 -13.64 1.87
CA GLN A 14 -3.14 -13.32 3.27
C GLN A 14 -2.02 -12.28 3.40
N ARG A 15 -0.92 -12.45 2.65
CA ARG A 15 0.20 -11.49 2.59
C ARG A 15 -0.28 -10.13 2.08
N ARG A 16 -1.10 -10.09 1.03
CA ARG A 16 -1.65 -8.85 0.50
C ARG A 16 -2.54 -8.13 1.52
N ILE A 17 -3.43 -8.85 2.19
CA ILE A 17 -4.28 -8.29 3.26
C ILE A 17 -3.40 -7.67 4.35
N TRP A 18 -2.41 -8.41 4.81
CA TRP A 18 -1.49 -7.93 5.86
C TRP A 18 -0.75 -6.66 5.45
N VAL A 19 -0.23 -6.58 4.23
CA VAL A 19 0.45 -5.36 3.72
C VAL A 19 -0.51 -4.17 3.72
N LEU A 20 -1.72 -4.34 3.19
CA LEU A 20 -2.73 -3.28 3.15
C LEU A 20 -3.10 -2.83 4.57
N ASP A 21 -3.20 -3.74 5.53
CA ASP A 21 -3.48 -3.41 6.94
C ASP A 21 -2.35 -2.62 7.59
N GLN A 22 -1.09 -2.96 7.31
CA GLN A 22 0.05 -2.15 7.76
C GLN A 22 0.01 -0.76 7.14
N MET A 23 -0.26 -0.64 5.84
CA MET A 23 -0.37 0.66 5.18
C MET A 23 -1.45 1.54 5.81
N ARG A 24 -2.61 0.96 6.15
CA ARG A 24 -3.70 1.68 6.83
C ARG A 24 -3.27 2.12 8.22
N LYS A 25 -2.67 1.21 8.99
CA LYS A 25 -2.19 1.46 10.35
C LYS A 25 -1.18 2.62 10.42
N TYR A 26 -0.31 2.73 9.42
CA TYR A 26 0.74 3.75 9.38
C TYR A 26 0.44 4.91 8.45
N HIS A 27 -0.78 5.02 7.92
CA HIS A 27 -1.21 6.10 7.02
C HIS A 27 -0.24 6.31 5.84
N VAL A 28 0.18 5.23 5.19
CA VAL A 28 1.15 5.29 4.10
C VAL A 28 0.52 5.94 2.86
N THR A 29 1.17 6.99 2.34
CA THR A 29 0.71 7.74 1.14
C THR A 29 1.66 7.63 -0.06
N SER A 30 2.92 7.25 0.14
CA SER A 30 3.90 7.07 -0.93
C SER A 30 4.44 5.64 -0.91
N ILE A 31 4.27 4.91 -2.01
CA ILE A 31 4.57 3.49 -2.10
C ILE A 31 5.57 3.20 -3.22
N LEU A 32 6.57 2.37 -2.89
CA LEU A 32 7.44 1.68 -3.84
C LEU A 32 7.33 0.17 -3.58
N ASP A 33 6.85 -0.58 -4.57
CA ASP A 33 6.77 -2.05 -4.54
C ASP A 33 7.95 -2.65 -5.30
N ILE A 34 8.85 -3.34 -4.58
CA ILE A 34 10.08 -3.95 -5.14
C ILE A 34 9.80 -5.42 -5.41
N GLY A 35 10.07 -5.87 -6.65
CA GLY A 35 9.64 -7.17 -7.13
C GLY A 35 8.15 -7.18 -7.44
N CYS A 36 7.63 -6.08 -8.00
CA CYS A 36 6.19 -5.89 -8.19
C CYS A 36 5.58 -6.87 -9.20
N SER A 37 6.39 -7.53 -10.05
CA SER A 37 5.93 -8.44 -11.10
C SER A 37 4.79 -7.81 -11.91
N GLU A 38 3.67 -8.52 -12.09
CA GLU A 38 2.47 -8.04 -12.78
C GLU A 38 1.73 -6.90 -12.04
N GLY A 39 2.21 -6.48 -10.86
CA GLY A 39 1.63 -5.38 -10.10
C GLY A 39 0.32 -5.73 -9.40
N SER A 40 0.12 -7.01 -9.02
CA SER A 40 -1.15 -7.46 -8.41
C SER A 40 -1.51 -6.75 -7.09
N LEU A 41 -0.51 -6.26 -6.34
CA LEU A 41 -0.70 -5.40 -5.17
C LEU A 41 -1.02 -3.96 -5.59
N LEU A 42 -0.21 -3.40 -6.49
CA LEU A 42 -0.37 -2.03 -6.99
C LEU A 42 -1.73 -1.80 -7.66
N ALA A 43 -2.24 -2.80 -8.38
CA ALA A 43 -3.57 -2.77 -9.02
C ALA A 43 -4.74 -2.68 -8.02
N CYS A 44 -4.52 -3.08 -6.76
CA CYS A 44 -5.49 -2.86 -5.68
C CYS A 44 -5.43 -1.42 -5.14
N LEU A 45 -4.24 -0.82 -5.11
CA LEU A 45 -4.02 0.55 -4.61
C LEU A 45 -4.40 1.63 -5.64
N ALA A 46 -4.27 1.32 -6.94
CA ALA A 46 -4.60 2.22 -8.03
C ALA A 46 -6.11 2.38 -8.29
N ARG A 47 -6.96 1.68 -7.53
CA ARG A 47 -8.41 1.80 -7.58
C ARG A 47 -8.86 2.69 -6.42
N PRO A 48 -8.97 4.02 -6.60
CA PRO A 48 -9.56 4.86 -5.57
C PRO A 48 -10.98 4.37 -5.31
N ALA A 49 -11.40 4.39 -4.04
CA ALA A 49 -12.78 4.09 -3.68
C ALA A 49 -13.70 5.06 -4.43
N PRO A 50 -14.50 4.60 -5.41
CA PRO A 50 -15.24 5.49 -6.31
C PRO A 50 -16.33 6.29 -5.58
N TRP A 51 -16.70 5.87 -4.37
CA TRP A 51 -17.66 6.56 -3.50
C TRP A 51 -17.00 7.54 -2.51
N LEU A 52 -15.67 7.58 -2.40
CA LEU A 52 -14.98 8.54 -1.55
C LEU A 52 -14.78 9.86 -2.31
N PRO A 53 -15.21 11.01 -1.75
CA PRO A 53 -14.75 12.29 -2.27
C PRO A 53 -13.23 12.40 -2.11
N PRO A 54 -12.52 13.02 -3.08
CA PRO A 54 -11.08 13.26 -2.94
C PRO A 54 -10.81 14.10 -1.68
N PRO A 55 -9.65 13.90 -1.01
CA PRO A 55 -9.30 14.67 0.18
C PRO A 55 -9.36 16.18 -0.12
N VAL A 56 -10.04 16.94 0.74
CA VAL A 56 -10.14 18.39 0.60
C VAL A 56 -8.76 19.00 0.83
N PRO A 57 -8.22 19.85 -0.08
CA PRO A 57 -6.97 20.54 0.17
C PRO A 57 -7.06 21.34 1.48
N LEU A 58 -6.07 21.16 2.37
CA LEU A 58 -5.99 21.97 3.58
C LEU A 58 -5.86 23.45 3.18
N PRO A 59 -6.64 24.36 3.78
CA PRO A 59 -6.50 25.78 3.51
C PRO A 59 -5.09 26.26 3.88
N PRO A 60 -4.53 27.26 3.17
CA PRO A 60 -3.22 27.81 3.49
C PRO A 60 -3.23 28.28 4.94
N THR A 61 -2.35 27.72 5.76
CA THR A 61 -2.19 28.12 7.16
C THR A 61 -1.48 29.46 7.18
N ASP A 62 -2.17 30.52 7.57
CA ASP A 62 -1.53 31.80 7.85
C ASP A 62 -0.53 31.60 9.02
N PRO A 63 0.74 32.01 8.89
CA PRO A 63 1.78 31.75 9.90
C PRO A 63 1.58 32.48 11.24
N ALA A 64 0.46 33.21 11.44
CA ALA A 64 0.18 33.98 12.63
C ALA A 64 -0.63 33.25 13.72
N GLU A 65 -1.17 32.05 13.46
CA GLU A 65 -1.97 31.28 14.43
C GLU A 65 -1.30 29.94 14.83
N SER A 66 0.00 29.98 15.13
CA SER A 66 0.74 28.83 15.67
C SER A 66 0.47 28.63 17.17
N THR A 67 -0.76 28.34 17.58
CA THR A 67 -1.03 27.86 18.95
C THR A 67 -2.14 26.80 19.05
N GLN A 68 -2.72 26.35 17.94
CA GLN A 68 -3.64 25.21 17.98
C GLN A 68 -3.13 24.13 17.03
N CYS A 69 -2.58 23.06 17.61
CA CYS A 69 -2.49 21.78 16.92
C CYS A 69 -3.88 21.52 16.32
N PRO A 70 -4.03 21.32 14.99
CA PRO A 70 -5.32 20.99 14.41
C PRO A 70 -5.71 19.63 14.98
N THR A 71 -6.48 19.69 16.06
CA THR A 71 -6.85 18.55 16.86
C THR A 71 -7.91 17.83 16.06
N SER A 72 -7.52 16.76 15.35
CA SER A 72 -8.30 15.53 15.29
C SER A 72 -9.76 15.65 14.80
N GLN A 73 -10.13 16.67 14.02
CA GLN A 73 -11.52 16.87 13.58
C GLN A 73 -11.98 15.86 12.51
N PHE A 74 -11.11 14.93 12.08
CA PHE A 74 -11.46 13.83 11.19
C PHE A 74 -11.52 12.46 11.89
N LEU A 75 -11.24 12.38 13.19
CA LEU A 75 -11.31 11.14 13.95
C LEU A 75 -12.64 11.05 14.73
N ALA A 76 -13.76 11.07 14.03
CA ALA A 76 -14.84 10.22 14.50
C ALA A 76 -14.34 8.79 14.29
N PRO A 77 -14.39 7.88 15.30
CA PRO A 77 -14.07 6.49 15.06
C PRO A 77 -15.22 5.88 14.26
N SER A 78 -15.28 6.15 12.96
CA SER A 78 -15.96 5.25 12.06
C SER A 78 -15.26 3.91 12.22
N GLN A 79 -16.02 2.89 12.59
CA GLN A 79 -15.55 1.50 12.66
C GLN A 79 -15.05 0.99 11.28
N ASP A 80 -15.19 1.80 10.24
CA ASP A 80 -14.73 1.50 8.90
C ASP A 80 -13.20 1.64 8.81
N PRO A 81 -12.51 0.64 8.21
CA PRO A 81 -11.09 0.72 8.00
C PRO A 81 -10.77 1.98 7.18
N LEU A 82 -9.81 2.77 7.66
CA LEU A 82 -9.37 3.96 6.95
C LEU A 82 -9.00 3.59 5.51
N ASP A 83 -9.67 4.19 4.54
CA ASP A 83 -9.34 3.96 3.14
C ASP A 83 -7.96 4.54 2.82
N LEU A 84 -7.22 3.82 1.98
CA LEU A 84 -5.89 4.23 1.54
C LEU A 84 -6.00 5.27 0.44
N TYR A 85 -5.27 6.37 0.59
CA TYR A 85 -5.14 7.41 -0.44
C TYR A 85 -3.67 7.64 -0.79
N PRO A 86 -3.07 6.75 -1.60
CA PRO A 86 -1.74 6.98 -2.09
C PRO A 86 -1.67 8.27 -2.92
N SER A 87 -0.73 9.16 -2.60
CA SER A 87 -0.35 10.29 -3.45
C SER A 87 0.69 9.89 -4.50
N PHE A 88 1.42 8.81 -4.25
CA PHE A 88 2.43 8.27 -5.16
C PHE A 88 2.49 6.75 -5.07
N ILE A 89 2.50 6.09 -6.24
CA ILE A 89 2.63 4.63 -6.35
C ILE A 89 3.63 4.35 -7.47
N ALA A 90 4.66 3.56 -7.18
CA ALA A 90 5.59 3.04 -8.16
C ALA A 90 5.87 1.55 -7.94
N GLY A 91 6.19 0.85 -9.02
CA GLY A 91 6.67 -0.52 -9.00
C GLY A 91 8.06 -0.59 -9.62
N LEU A 92 8.92 -1.41 -9.04
CA LEU A 92 10.23 -1.75 -9.57
C LEU A 92 10.33 -3.27 -9.66
N ASP A 93 10.66 -3.78 -10.84
CA ASP A 93 10.94 -5.20 -11.01
C ASP A 93 12.20 -5.41 -11.86
N ILE A 94 12.79 -6.58 -11.71
CA ILE A 94 13.97 -6.99 -12.47
C ILE A 94 13.57 -7.38 -13.89
N SER A 95 14.41 -7.02 -14.88
CA SER A 95 14.14 -7.44 -16.25
C SER A 95 14.29 -8.97 -16.37
N PRO A 96 13.57 -9.63 -17.30
CA PRO A 96 13.70 -11.08 -17.48
C PRO A 96 15.15 -11.52 -17.78
N GLY A 97 15.91 -10.71 -18.52
CA GLY A 97 17.32 -11.01 -18.83
C GLY A 97 18.22 -10.91 -17.61
N ASP A 98 18.06 -9.86 -16.80
CA ASP A 98 18.83 -9.69 -15.56
C ASP A 98 18.46 -10.76 -14.52
N LEU A 99 17.19 -11.17 -14.49
CA LEU A 99 16.73 -12.25 -13.62
C LEU A 99 17.38 -13.58 -14.00
N GLN A 100 17.43 -13.90 -15.30
CA GLN A 100 18.10 -15.11 -15.77
C GLN A 100 19.58 -15.10 -15.39
N TYR A 101 20.28 -13.99 -15.64
CA TYR A 101 21.67 -13.82 -15.26
C TYR A 101 21.88 -14.04 -13.75
N ALA A 102 21.03 -13.45 -12.89
CA ALA A 102 21.12 -13.59 -11.45
C ALA A 102 20.87 -15.03 -10.97
N ILE A 103 19.95 -15.77 -11.61
CA ILE A 103 19.70 -17.19 -11.30
C ILE A 103 20.93 -18.04 -11.62
N GLU A 104 21.54 -17.82 -12.78
CA GLU A 104 22.73 -18.55 -13.22
C GLU A 104 23.93 -18.27 -12.28
N ASP A 105 24.16 -17.01 -11.93
CA ASP A 105 25.24 -16.57 -11.04
C ASP A 105 25.10 -17.07 -9.60
N THR A 106 23.86 -17.24 -9.11
CA THR A 106 23.58 -17.68 -7.73
C THR A 106 23.34 -19.19 -7.59
N SER A 107 23.55 -19.96 -8.66
CA SER A 107 23.37 -21.41 -8.62
C SER A 107 24.42 -22.10 -7.72
N PRO A 108 24.02 -23.06 -6.87
CA PRO A 108 24.89 -23.70 -5.88
C PRO A 108 25.86 -24.74 -6.47
#